data_AF-A0A9D1RTQ5-F1
#
_entry.id   AF-A0A9D1RTQ5-F1
#
_cell.length_a   1.000
_cell.length_b   1.000
_cell.length_c   1.000
_cell.angle_alpha   90.00
_cell.angle_beta   90.00
_cell.angle_gamma   90.00
#
_symmetry.space_group_name_H-M   'P 1'
#
loop_
_entity.id
_entity.type
_entity.pdbx_description
1 polymer ?
#
loop_
_entity_poly.entity_id
_entity_poly.type
_entity_poly.pdbx_seq_one_letter_code
_entity_poly.pdbx_strand_id
1 'polypeptide(L)' 'MKIVTLCRPCAEKLGTAYDLVKIITSAEKDTCAECGRRRYTNKYRVGGLKSAGKEQ' A
#
# COMPACT_ATOMS: atom_id res chain seq x y z
N MET A 1 -11.98 -6.87 1.57
CA MET A 1 -10.68 -6.63 0.88
C MET A 1 -10.71 -5.21 0.33
N LYS A 2 -9.77 -4.34 0.73
CA LYS A 2 -9.79 -2.91 0.39
C LYS A 2 -8.69 -2.59 -0.61
N ILE A 3 -9.02 -1.91 -1.70
CA ILE A 3 -8.04 -1.38 -2.65
C ILE A 3 -7.75 0.07 -2.26
N VAL A 4 -6.49 0.41 -2.12
CA VAL A 4 -6.03 1.74 -1.73
C VAL A 4 -5.00 2.26 -2.72
N THR A 5 -5.09 3.55 -3.04
CA THR A 5 -4.12 4.26 -3.86
C THR A 5 -3.06 4.84 -2.94
N LEU A 6 -1.86 4.27 -2.99
CA LEU A 6 -0.78 4.66 -2.09
C LEU A 6 0.44 5.12 -2.86
N CYS A 7 1.12 6.07 -2.26
CA CYS A 7 2.45 6.47 -2.68
C CYS A 7 3.44 5.35 -2.38
N ARG A 8 4.51 5.22 -3.16
CA ARG A 8 5.56 4.22 -2.93
C ARG A 8 6.02 4.12 -1.46
N PRO A 9 6.43 5.23 -0.79
CA PRO A 9 6.85 5.13 0.61
C PRO A 9 5.71 4.85 1.61
N CYS A 10 4.46 5.17 1.26
CA CYS A 10 3.29 4.89 2.09
C CYS A 10 2.94 3.40 2.00
N ALA A 11 3.01 2.84 0.79
CA ALA A 11 2.82 1.42 0.54
C ALA A 11 3.91 0.60 1.23
N GLU A 12 5.18 1.00 1.20
CA GLU A 12 6.25 0.26 1.91
C GLU A 12 6.02 0.20 3.42
N LYS A 13 5.56 1.31 4.03
CA LYS A 13 5.17 1.32 5.46
C LYS A 13 4.00 0.40 5.75
N LEU A 14 2.91 0.49 4.97
CA LEU A 14 1.76 -0.39 5.17
C LEU A 14 2.10 -1.86 4.87
N GLY A 15 2.94 -2.14 3.88
CA GLY A 15 3.38 -3.49 3.51
C GLY A 15 4.23 -4.18 4.57
N THR A 16 4.72 -3.41 5.54
CA THR A 16 5.41 -3.94 6.72
C THR A 16 4.42 -4.54 7.73
N ALA A 17 3.25 -3.93 7.89
CA ALA A 17 2.22 -4.35 8.87
C ALA A 17 1.05 -5.14 8.24
N TYR A 18 0.83 -4.97 6.95
CA TYR A 18 -0.27 -5.55 6.19
C TYR A 18 0.25 -6.25 4.95
N ASP A 19 -0.48 -7.25 4.48
CA ASP A 19 -0.19 -7.83 3.17
C ASP A 19 -0.65 -6.86 2.07
N LEU A 20 0.29 -6.28 1.32
CA LEU A 20 0.00 -5.39 0.21
C LEU A 20 0.30 -6.07 -1.13
N VAL A 21 -0.73 -6.33 -1.91
CA VAL A 21 -0.58 -6.86 -3.27
C VAL A 21 -0.76 -5.73 -4.27
N LYS A 22 0.29 -5.40 -5.02
CA LYS A 22 0.20 -4.40 -6.10
C LYS A 22 -0.70 -4.93 -7.21
N ILE A 23 -1.81 -4.26 -7.49
CA ILE A 23 -2.79 -4.68 -8.50
C ILE A 23 -2.49 -4.04 -9.86
N ILE A 24 -2.07 -2.78 -9.86
CA ILE A 24 -1.80 -2.01 -11.08
C ILE A 24 -0.36 -1.51 -11.08
N THR A 25 0.37 -1.87 -12.15
CA THR A 25 1.76 -1.47 -12.37
C THR A 25 1.88 -0.05 -12.92
N SER A 26 0.84 0.45 -13.61
CA SER A 26 0.76 1.85 -14.05
C SER A 26 0.75 2.79 -12.84
N ALA A 27 1.82 3.57 -12.71
CA ALA A 27 1.92 4.61 -11.71
C ALA A 27 1.24 5.88 -12.27
N GLU A 28 0.11 6.24 -11.69
CA GLU A 28 -0.63 7.45 -12.06
C GLU A 28 -0.38 8.54 -11.02
N LYS A 29 -0.41 9.81 -11.45
CA LYS A 29 -0.32 10.96 -10.53
C LYS A 29 -1.67 11.17 -9.85
N ASP A 30 -1.89 10.46 -8.77
CA ASP A 30 -3.10 10.54 -7.96
C ASP A 30 -2.79 10.99 -6.53
N THR A 31 -3.85 11.18 -5.74
CA THR A 31 -3.73 11.62 -4.35
C THR A 31 -3.55 10.40 -3.47
N CYS A 32 -2.42 10.33 -2.78
CA CYS A 32 -2.17 9.22 -1.87
C CYS A 32 -3.21 9.22 -0.73
N ALA A 33 -3.90 8.10 -0.53
CA ALA A 33 -4.93 7.95 0.50
C ALA A 33 -4.38 8.08 1.94
N GLU A 34 -3.09 7.77 2.16
CA GLU A 34 -2.47 7.85 3.48
C GLU A 34 -1.95 9.25 3.83
N CYS A 35 -1.32 9.93 2.87
CA CYS A 35 -0.60 11.17 3.16
C CYS A 35 -1.23 12.41 2.51
N GLY A 36 -2.29 12.25 1.71
CA GLY A 36 -2.99 13.33 1.01
C GLY A 36 -2.18 14.08 -0.04
N ARG A 37 -0.96 13.62 -0.38
CA ARG A 37 -0.09 14.29 -1.36
C ARG A 37 -0.33 13.74 -2.75
N ARG A 38 -0.46 14.64 -3.74
CA ARG A 38 -0.58 14.29 -5.16
C ARG A 38 0.78 13.97 -5.75
N ARG A 39 1.03 12.70 -6.06
CA ARG A 39 2.31 12.20 -6.58
C ARG A 39 2.08 10.90 -7.35
N TYR A 40 3.14 10.30 -7.89
CA TYR A 40 3.05 8.97 -8.47
C TYR A 40 2.62 7.97 -7.39
N THR A 41 1.46 7.36 -7.61
CA THR A 41 0.82 6.39 -6.72
C THR A 41 0.45 5.16 -7.50
N ASN A 42 0.39 4.02 -6.81
CA ASN A 42 -0.05 2.76 -7.37
C ASN A 42 -1.25 2.22 -6.58
N LYS A 43 -2.05 1.36 -7.21
CA LYS A 43 -3.15 0.69 -6.54
C LYS A 43 -2.66 -0.59 -5.87
N TYR A 44 -2.83 -0.66 -4.56
CA TYR A 44 -2.48 -1.80 -3.73
C TYR A 44 -3.76 -2.41 -3.15
N ARG A 45 -3.83 -3.73 -3.14
CA ARG A 45 -4.81 -4.50 -2.38
C ARG A 45 -4.26 -4.66 -0.98
N VAL A 46 -4.96 -4.16 0.03
CA VAL A 46 -4.66 -4.46 1.43
C VAL A 46 -5.38 -5.75 1.80
N GLY A 47 -4.58 -6.77 2.09
CA GLY A 47 -4.99 -8.06 2.64
C GLY A 47 -5.13 -8.01 4.17
N GLY A 48 -5.03 -9.17 4.81
CA GLY A 48 -5.04 -9.25 6.27
C GLY A 48 -3.84 -8.53 6.90
N LEU A 49 -3.93 -8.23 8.20
CA LEU A 49 -2.74 -7.87 8.96
C LEU A 49 -1.71 -8.99 8.75
N LYS A 50 -0.51 -8.62 8.30
CA LYS A 50 0.64 -9.49 8.50
C LYS A 50 0.89 -9.42 10.00
N SER A 51 0.26 -10.31 10.76
CA SER A 51 0.78 -10.65 12.07
C SER A 51 2.22 -11.03 11.84
N ALA A 52 3.14 -10.13 12.17
CA ALA A 52 4.55 -10.40 12.21
C ALA A 52 4.77 -11.40 13.36
N GLY A 53 4.41 -12.65 13.11
CA GLY A 53 4.86 -13.79 13.90
C GLY A 53 6.35 -13.98 13.59
N LYS A 54 7.21 -13.22 14.27
CA LYS A 54 8.52 -13.72 14.64
C LYS A 54 8.39 -14.29 16.06
N GLU A 55 7.91 -15.51 16.13
CA GLU A 55 8.21 -16.44 17.21
C GLU A 55 8.85 -17.66 16.54
N GLN A 56 10.19 -17.63 16.43
CA GLN A 56 11.07 -18.80 16.38
C GLN A 56 12.38 -18.42 17.07
#